data_AF-A0A8D9ACV3-F1
#
_entry.id   AF-A0A8D9ACV3-F1
#
_cell.length_a   1.000
_cell.length_b   1.000
_cell.length_c   1.000
_cell.angle_alpha   90.00
_cell.angle_beta   90.00
_cell.angle_gamma   90.00
#
_symmetry.space_group_name_H-M   'P 1'
#
loop_
_entity.id
_entity.type
_entity.pdbx_description
1 polymer ?
#
loop_
_entity_poly.entity_id
_entity_poly.type
_entity_poly.pdbx_seq_one_letter_code
_entity_poly.pdbx_strand_id
1 'polypeptide(L)'
;MIFVNFGAGQYQFLDHAAWNGLNLADLVFPWFLWIMGVTIPIVMSSNLRKNVSRHQIFLQIIKRSAILFVFNLMLNTFTYDGNLATIRINGVLQRFATTYLVVAGFAAYFTFQSDSGENSLLPSFVKDITLLLPQWFIHSTILCLHGWVTFHLQMPGCPRGYTGPGGYQDDARYYNCTGGAANYIDLLLVGPKRMWDRGPAREVYHAVSYDPEPLLGTLSSIYQVFLGTVAGNVLLHHKDTESRIKRWLLYASLCFLLTFYLVGVANIPVNKQLW
;
A
#
# COMPACT_ATOMS: atom_id res chain seq x y z
N MET A 1 -10.37 -12.96 -2.78
CA MET A 1 -9.17 -13.04 -3.63
C MET A 1 -9.14 -14.35 -4.40
N ILE A 2 -9.01 -15.52 -3.75
CA ILE A 2 -8.95 -16.83 -4.43
C ILE A 2 -10.08 -17.01 -5.47
N PHE A 3 -11.34 -16.78 -5.09
CA PHE A 3 -12.48 -16.87 -6.01
C PHE A 3 -12.34 -16.00 -7.26
N VAL A 4 -11.86 -14.77 -7.11
CA VAL A 4 -11.68 -13.83 -8.23
C VAL A 4 -10.50 -14.27 -9.11
N ASN A 5 -9.40 -14.69 -8.49
CA ASN A 5 -8.22 -15.20 -9.20
C ASN A 5 -8.50 -16.45 -10.04
N PHE A 6 -9.60 -17.17 -9.76
CA PHE A 6 -10.08 -18.32 -10.53
C PHE A 6 -11.25 -17.97 -11.48
N GLY A 7 -11.31 -16.71 -11.94
CA GLY A 7 -12.27 -16.27 -12.97
C GLY A 7 -13.61 -15.76 -12.45
N ALA A 8 -13.69 -15.48 -11.14
CA ALA A 8 -14.84 -14.83 -10.49
C ALA A 8 -16.22 -15.44 -10.79
N GLY A 9 -16.28 -16.72 -11.20
CA GLY A 9 -17.52 -17.36 -11.65
C GLY A 9 -18.22 -16.63 -12.82
N GLN A 10 -17.47 -15.96 -13.70
CA GLN A 10 -17.98 -15.15 -14.83
C GLN A 10 -18.77 -13.89 -14.43
N TYR A 11 -18.76 -13.50 -13.15
CA TYR A 11 -19.35 -12.24 -12.71
C TYR A 11 -18.42 -11.07 -13.04
N GLN A 12 -18.74 -10.33 -14.10
CA GLN A 12 -17.91 -9.21 -14.59
C GLN A 12 -17.63 -8.12 -13.54
N PHE A 13 -18.56 -7.88 -12.60
CA PHE A 13 -18.38 -6.89 -11.53
C PHE A 13 -17.39 -7.31 -10.43
N LEU A 14 -17.11 -8.62 -10.34
CA LEU A 14 -16.13 -9.19 -9.41
C LEU A 14 -14.77 -9.40 -10.06
N ASP A 15 -14.64 -9.19 -11.37
CA ASP A 15 -13.39 -9.37 -12.08
C ASP A 15 -12.41 -8.21 -11.82
N HIS A 16 -11.14 -8.38 -12.18
CA HIS A 16 -10.12 -7.34 -12.05
C HIS A 16 -10.14 -6.39 -13.26
N ALA A 17 -9.87 -5.11 -13.02
CA ALA A 17 -9.60 -4.20 -14.14
C ALA A 17 -8.34 -4.67 -14.89
N ALA A 18 -8.38 -4.67 -16.22
CA ALA A 18 -7.26 -5.16 -17.03
C ALA A 18 -5.98 -4.35 -16.82
N TRP A 19 -6.12 -3.04 -16.63
CA TRP A 19 -5.03 -2.16 -16.23
C TRP A 19 -5.53 -0.93 -15.46
N ASN A 20 -6.12 0.03 -16.18
CA ASN A 20 -6.75 1.20 -15.59
C ASN A 20 -8.20 0.87 -15.26
N GLY A 21 -8.66 1.33 -14.09
CA GLY A 21 -10.00 1.09 -13.59
C GLY A 21 -10.01 0.64 -12.14
N LEU A 22 -11.21 0.48 -11.61
CA LEU A 22 -11.44 0.08 -10.23
C LEU A 22 -12.70 -0.79 -10.15
N ASN A 23 -12.52 -2.10 -10.00
CA ASN A 23 -13.62 -3.02 -9.75
C ASN A 23 -13.73 -3.36 -8.26
N LEU A 24 -14.82 -4.02 -7.85
CA LEU A 24 -15.07 -4.34 -6.45
C LEU A 24 -13.95 -5.23 -5.85
N ALA A 25 -13.42 -6.17 -6.63
CA ALA A 25 -12.32 -7.02 -6.19
C ALA A 25 -11.01 -6.26 -5.99
N ASP A 26 -10.84 -5.11 -6.64
CA ASP A 26 -9.64 -4.29 -6.54
C ASP A 26 -9.57 -3.52 -5.22
N LEU A 27 -10.71 -3.26 -4.58
CA LEU A 27 -10.82 -2.58 -3.29
C LEU A 27 -10.43 -3.45 -2.09
N VAL A 28 -10.50 -4.79 -2.24
CA VAL A 28 -10.30 -5.72 -1.12
C VAL A 28 -8.90 -5.62 -0.53
N PHE A 29 -7.86 -5.54 -1.37
CA PHE A 29 -6.47 -5.42 -0.90
C PHE A 29 -6.22 -4.08 -0.16
N PRO A 30 -6.57 -2.92 -0.74
CA PRO A 30 -6.62 -1.62 -0.05
C PRO A 30 -7.27 -1.66 1.34
N TRP A 31 -8.44 -2.29 1.47
CA TRP A 31 -9.15 -2.38 2.74
C TRP A 31 -8.38 -3.17 3.79
N PHE A 32 -7.73 -4.27 3.41
CA PHE A 32 -6.91 -5.03 4.36
C PHE A 32 -5.70 -4.23 4.85
N LEU A 33 -5.02 -3.49 3.98
CA LEU A 33 -3.92 -2.59 4.39
C LEU A 33 -4.42 -1.50 5.36
N TRP A 34 -5.56 -0.90 5.04
CA TRP A 34 -6.16 0.13 5.89
C TRP A 34 -6.56 -0.43 7.26
N ILE A 35 -7.26 -1.57 7.32
CA ILE A 35 -7.67 -2.22 8.58
C ILE A 35 -6.43 -2.61 9.40
N MET A 36 -5.39 -3.16 8.77
CA MET A 36 -4.13 -3.43 9.45
C MET A 36 -3.60 -2.16 10.12
N GLY A 37 -3.62 -1.03 9.42
CA GLY A 37 -3.28 0.28 9.96
C GLY A 37 -4.11 0.67 11.18
N VAL A 38 -5.43 0.45 11.16
CA VAL A 38 -6.35 0.74 12.27
C VAL A 38 -5.98 -0.04 13.54
N THR A 39 -5.48 -1.28 13.39
CA THR A 39 -5.11 -2.12 14.55
C THR A 39 -3.80 -1.71 15.22
N ILE A 40 -2.88 -1.04 14.52
CA ILE A 40 -1.56 -0.64 15.04
C ILE A 40 -1.67 0.17 16.34
N PRO A 41 -2.39 1.30 16.40
CA PRO A 41 -2.47 2.10 17.62
C PRO A 41 -3.19 1.36 18.75
N ILE A 42 -4.15 0.48 18.43
CA ILE A 42 -4.89 -0.32 19.43
C ILE A 42 -3.95 -1.30 20.14
N VAL A 43 -3.13 -2.01 19.35
CA VAL A 43 -2.12 -2.93 19.88
C VAL A 43 -1.05 -2.16 20.65
N MET A 44 -0.63 -1.00 20.16
CA MET A 44 0.34 -0.14 20.82
C MET A 44 -0.14 0.29 22.20
N SER A 45 -1.34 0.88 22.31
CA SER A 45 -1.93 1.27 23.59
C SER A 45 -2.12 0.09 24.54
N SER A 46 -2.46 -1.09 24.01
CA SER A 46 -2.58 -2.31 24.81
C SER A 46 -1.23 -2.74 25.43
N ASN A 47 -0.16 -2.72 24.65
CA ASN A 47 1.18 -3.09 25.12
C ASN A 47 1.76 -2.04 26.09
N LEU A 48 1.54 -0.75 25.83
CA LEU A 48 1.97 0.33 26.73
C LEU A 48 1.25 0.25 28.09
N ARG A 49 -0.05 -0.06 28.12
CA ARG A 49 -0.78 -0.31 29.39
C ARG A 49 -0.25 -1.50 30.18
N LYS A 50 0.37 -2.48 29.50
CA LYS A 50 1.00 -3.64 30.12
C LYS A 50 2.47 -3.39 30.52
N ASN A 51 2.94 -2.14 30.45
CA ASN A 51 4.32 -1.74 30.73
C ASN A 51 5.37 -2.53 29.92
N VAL A 52 5.02 -2.95 28.69
CA VAL A 52 5.98 -3.59 27.78
C VAL A 52 6.92 -2.50 27.25
N SER A 53 8.23 -2.74 27.31
CA SER A 53 9.20 -1.78 26.80
C SER A 53 9.06 -1.57 25.29
N ARG A 54 9.29 -0.34 24.81
CA ARG A 54 9.21 0.00 23.37
C ARG A 54 10.12 -0.89 22.51
N HIS A 55 11.30 -1.25 23.03
CA HIS A 55 12.22 -2.17 22.36
C HIS A 55 11.63 -3.58 22.21
N GLN A 56 10.98 -4.12 23.25
CA GLN A 56 10.29 -5.41 23.17
C GLN A 56 9.14 -5.37 22.16
N ILE A 57 8.37 -4.27 22.11
CA ILE A 57 7.32 -4.09 21.11
C ILE A 57 7.92 -4.10 19.70
N PHE A 58 9.03 -3.39 19.50
CA PHE A 58 9.72 -3.35 18.22
C PHE A 58 10.24 -4.74 17.78
N LEU A 59 10.84 -5.51 18.69
CA LEU A 59 11.25 -6.90 18.39
C LEU A 59 10.06 -7.81 18.04
N GLN A 60 8.90 -7.63 18.69
CA GLN A 60 7.68 -8.35 18.33
C GLN A 60 7.19 -7.98 16.93
N ILE A 61 7.30 -6.71 16.53
CA ILE A 61 6.95 -6.23 15.18
C ILE A 61 7.89 -6.87 14.16
N ILE A 62 9.20 -6.87 14.40
CA ILE A 62 10.18 -7.54 13.52
C ILE A 62 9.84 -9.02 13.38
N LYS A 63 9.62 -9.73 14.50
CA LYS A 63 9.27 -11.16 14.47
C LYS A 63 8.03 -11.44 13.64
N ARG A 64 6.94 -10.66 13.83
CA ARG A 64 5.71 -10.82 13.05
C ARG A 64 5.93 -10.57 11.55
N SER A 65 6.70 -9.54 11.23
CA SER A 65 7.03 -9.19 9.84
C SER A 65 7.88 -10.28 9.17
N ALA A 66 8.87 -10.83 9.89
CA ALA A 66 9.69 -11.93 9.41
C ALA A 66 8.87 -13.21 9.17
N ILE A 67 7.93 -13.54 10.08
CA ILE A 67 7.03 -14.70 9.90
C ILE A 67 6.17 -14.54 8.64
N LEU A 68 5.59 -13.36 8.41
CA LEU A 68 4.79 -13.09 7.20
C LEU A 68 5.64 -13.19 5.93
N PHE A 69 6.87 -12.69 5.96
CA PHE A 69 7.81 -12.79 4.85
C PHE A 69 8.16 -14.26 4.52
N VAL A 70 8.43 -15.07 5.54
CA VAL A 70 8.69 -16.51 5.38
C VAL A 70 7.47 -17.23 4.82
N PHE A 71 6.26 -16.93 5.30
CA PHE A 71 5.04 -17.52 4.74
C PHE A 71 4.85 -17.18 3.27
N ASN A 72 5.18 -15.95 2.84
CA ASN A 72 5.15 -15.58 1.43
C ASN A 72 6.08 -16.48 0.59
N LEU A 73 7.33 -16.65 1.04
CA LEU A 73 8.30 -17.51 0.35
C LEU A 73 7.84 -18.97 0.29
N MET A 74 7.25 -19.49 1.37
CA MET A 74 6.71 -20.85 1.41
C MET A 74 5.58 -21.02 0.39
N LEU A 75 4.59 -20.11 0.37
CA LEU A 75 3.48 -20.18 -0.58
C LEU A 75 3.94 -20.08 -2.04
N ASN A 76 4.91 -19.21 -2.32
CA ASN A 76 5.47 -19.09 -3.67
C ASN A 76 6.28 -20.34 -4.05
N THR A 77 6.97 -20.98 -3.11
CA THR A 77 7.69 -22.25 -3.38
C THR A 77 6.75 -23.36 -3.86
N PHE A 78 5.57 -23.50 -3.24
CA PHE A 78 4.57 -24.50 -3.64
C PHE A 78 3.92 -24.20 -5.00
N THR A 79 3.91 -22.94 -5.42
CA THR A 79 3.26 -22.50 -6.68
C THR A 79 4.19 -22.68 -7.90
N TYR A 80 5.50 -22.71 -7.70
CA TYR A 80 6.52 -22.76 -8.77
C TYR A 80 7.39 -24.03 -8.73
N ASP A 81 6.79 -25.18 -8.42
CA ASP A 81 7.42 -26.51 -8.45
C ASP A 81 8.74 -26.63 -7.67
N GLY A 82 8.95 -25.78 -6.64
CA GLY A 82 10.15 -25.80 -5.81
C GLY A 82 11.43 -25.26 -6.46
N ASN A 83 11.38 -24.69 -7.68
CA ASN A 83 12.57 -24.15 -8.33
C ASN A 83 12.99 -22.79 -7.74
N LEU A 84 13.95 -22.82 -6.82
CA LEU A 84 14.51 -21.65 -6.14
C LEU A 84 15.00 -20.53 -7.08
N ALA A 85 15.32 -20.83 -8.34
CA ALA A 85 15.75 -19.83 -9.33
C ALA A 85 14.58 -18.99 -9.89
N THR A 86 13.35 -19.51 -9.87
CA THR A 86 12.15 -18.87 -10.44
C THR A 86 11.10 -18.49 -9.40
N ILE A 87 11.33 -18.79 -8.12
CA ILE A 87 10.43 -18.37 -7.04
C ILE A 87 10.20 -16.86 -7.10
N ARG A 88 8.93 -16.49 -7.22
CA ARG A 88 8.45 -15.11 -7.11
C ARG A 88 8.74 -14.58 -5.72
N ILE A 89 9.40 -13.42 -5.66
CA ILE A 89 9.75 -12.77 -4.38
C ILE A 89 8.58 -11.89 -3.96
N ASN A 90 8.22 -10.91 -4.78
CA ASN A 90 7.17 -9.95 -4.46
C ASN A 90 5.81 -10.63 -4.38
N GLY A 91 5.05 -10.30 -3.35
CA GLY A 91 3.74 -10.88 -3.14
C GLY A 91 2.98 -10.13 -2.06
N VAL A 92 1.68 -10.39 -2.01
CA VAL A 92 0.74 -9.76 -1.09
C VAL A 92 1.23 -9.82 0.36
N LEU A 93 1.66 -10.99 0.84
CA LEU A 93 2.14 -11.17 2.22
C LEU A 93 3.44 -10.42 2.50
N GLN A 94 4.36 -10.36 1.53
CA GLN A 94 5.59 -9.58 1.66
C GLN A 94 5.29 -8.08 1.73
N ARG A 95 4.30 -7.60 0.98
CA ARG A 95 3.82 -6.22 1.06
C ARG A 95 3.17 -5.93 2.42
N PHE A 96 2.37 -6.85 2.96
CA PHE A 96 1.86 -6.72 4.34
C PHE A 96 3.00 -6.65 5.37
N ALA A 97 3.99 -7.54 5.25
CA ALA A 97 5.12 -7.58 6.17
C ALA A 97 5.93 -6.27 6.19
N THR A 98 6.27 -5.75 5.01
CA THR A 98 7.08 -4.54 4.84
C THR A 98 6.35 -3.29 5.28
N THR A 99 5.10 -3.11 4.82
CA THR A 99 4.28 -1.94 5.20
C THR A 99 3.98 -1.92 6.70
N TYR A 100 3.67 -3.07 7.30
CA TYR A 100 3.49 -3.21 8.75
C TYR A 100 4.77 -2.88 9.52
N LEU A 101 5.92 -3.42 9.10
CA LEU A 101 7.21 -3.17 9.76
C LEU A 101 7.54 -1.68 9.80
N VAL A 102 7.35 -0.97 8.68
CA VAL A 102 7.62 0.46 8.58
C VAL A 102 6.66 1.25 9.47
N VAL A 103 5.35 1.13 9.26
CA VAL A 103 4.37 1.97 9.96
C VAL A 103 4.32 1.65 11.46
N ALA A 104 4.26 0.37 11.83
CA ALA A 104 4.24 -0.03 13.23
C ALA A 104 5.59 0.23 13.92
N GLY A 105 6.70 0.09 13.21
CA GLY A 105 8.03 0.44 13.69
C GLY A 105 8.13 1.92 14.07
N PHE A 106 7.73 2.82 13.16
CA PHE A 106 7.64 4.25 13.46
C PHE A 106 6.66 4.52 14.62
N ALA A 107 5.50 3.87 14.63
CA ALA A 107 4.54 4.02 15.72
C ALA A 107 5.12 3.58 17.08
N ALA A 108 5.95 2.54 17.15
CA ALA A 108 6.56 2.07 18.41
C ALA A 108 7.44 3.13 19.10
N TYR A 109 8.09 4.00 18.32
CA TYR A 109 8.98 5.04 18.84
C TYR A 109 8.30 6.42 18.93
N PHE A 110 7.41 6.75 18.00
CA PHE A 110 6.82 8.08 17.88
C PHE A 110 5.38 8.20 18.43
N THR A 111 4.74 7.12 18.89
CA THR A 111 3.44 7.25 19.56
C THR A 111 3.65 7.87 20.93
N PHE A 112 3.29 9.15 21.04
CA PHE A 112 3.18 9.83 22.32
C PHE A 112 1.85 9.43 22.96
N GLN A 113 1.92 8.94 24.19
CA GLN A 113 0.73 8.76 25.00
C GLN A 113 0.27 10.19 25.34
N SER A 114 -0.85 10.64 24.77
CA SER A 114 -1.41 11.92 25.16
C SER A 114 -1.86 11.78 26.61
N ASP A 115 -1.13 12.40 27.53
CA ASP A 115 -1.70 12.69 28.83
C ASP A 115 -2.95 13.53 28.58
N SER A 116 -4.05 13.06 29.16
CA SER A 116 -5.34 13.71 29.22
C SER A 116 -5.26 14.95 30.13
N GLY A 117 -4.37 15.88 29.80
CA GLY A 117 -4.33 17.20 30.41
C GLY A 117 -5.41 18.07 29.75
N GLU A 118 -6.42 18.41 30.53
CA GLU A 118 -7.57 19.27 30.21
C GLU A 118 -7.22 20.73 29.79
N ASN A 119 -5.94 21.10 29.73
CA ASN A 119 -5.49 22.50 29.60
C ASN A 119 -4.76 22.81 28.29
N SER A 120 -5.26 22.34 27.13
CA SER A 120 -4.73 22.78 25.83
C SER A 120 -5.69 23.75 25.14
N LEU A 121 -5.25 24.98 24.89
CA LEU A 121 -5.96 26.02 24.12
C LEU A 121 -6.23 25.61 22.65
N LEU A 122 -5.55 24.58 22.15
CA LEU A 122 -5.69 24.09 20.79
C LEU A 122 -7.00 23.32 20.60
N PRO A 123 -7.73 23.54 19.49
CA PRO A 123 -8.90 22.73 19.15
C PRO A 123 -8.54 21.25 19.11
N SER A 124 -9.45 20.40 19.60
CA SER A 124 -9.26 18.94 19.68
C SER A 124 -8.78 18.30 18.37
N PHE A 125 -9.21 18.83 17.22
CA PHE A 125 -8.75 18.38 15.91
C PHE A 125 -7.27 18.67 15.63
N VAL A 126 -6.78 19.85 16.03
CA VAL A 126 -5.36 20.22 15.85
C VAL A 126 -4.47 19.36 16.75
N LYS A 127 -4.96 19.00 17.94
CA LYS A 127 -4.29 18.06 18.83
C LYS A 127 -4.10 16.67 18.18
N ASP A 128 -5.11 16.17 17.47
CA ASP A 128 -5.03 14.89 16.75
C ASP A 128 -3.94 14.89 15.67
N ILE A 129 -3.81 16.00 14.93
CA ILE A 129 -2.79 16.15 13.87
C ILE A 129 -1.39 16.32 14.46
N THR A 130 -1.26 17.21 15.44
CA THR A 130 0.05 17.53 16.07
C THR A 130 0.67 16.32 16.76
N LEU A 131 -0.14 15.45 17.37
CA LEU A 131 0.34 14.22 18.01
C LEU A 131 0.96 13.23 17.01
N LEU A 132 0.44 13.19 15.79
CA LEU A 132 0.94 12.33 14.71
C LEU A 132 1.86 13.07 13.74
N LEU A 133 2.23 14.32 14.02
CA LEU A 133 2.97 15.17 13.08
C LEU A 133 4.29 14.54 12.59
N PRO A 134 5.12 13.91 13.44
CA PRO A 134 6.32 13.22 12.96
C PRO A 134 5.98 12.08 11.98
N GLN A 135 4.90 11.34 12.24
CA GLN A 135 4.47 10.26 11.35
C GLN A 135 3.90 10.83 10.05
N TRP A 136 3.10 11.90 10.08
CA TRP A 136 2.62 12.58 8.89
C TRP A 136 3.76 13.01 7.98
N PHE A 137 4.80 13.64 8.54
CA PHE A 137 5.95 14.11 7.76
C PHE A 137 6.70 12.95 7.09
N ILE A 138 7.03 11.89 7.84
CA ILE A 138 7.80 10.75 7.33
C ILE A 138 7.01 10.00 6.24
N HIS A 139 5.76 9.63 6.51
CA HIS A 139 4.98 8.84 5.56
C HIS A 139 4.60 9.66 4.32
N SER A 140 4.34 10.97 4.47
CA SER A 140 4.10 11.85 3.31
C SER A 140 5.37 12.02 2.48
N THR A 141 6.55 12.09 3.10
CA THR A 141 7.84 12.12 2.38
C THR A 141 8.05 10.85 1.57
N ILE A 142 7.71 9.68 2.13
CA ILE A 142 7.76 8.39 1.41
C ILE A 142 6.79 8.40 0.22
N LEU A 143 5.57 8.92 0.37
CA LEU A 143 4.61 9.03 -0.73
C LEU A 143 5.08 10.01 -1.81
N CYS A 144 5.66 11.16 -1.42
CA CYS A 144 6.25 12.10 -2.37
C CYS A 144 7.42 11.49 -3.13
N LEU A 145 8.29 10.73 -2.46
CA LEU A 145 9.37 9.99 -3.10
C LEU A 145 8.84 8.97 -4.10
N HIS A 146 7.79 8.22 -3.75
CA HIS A 146 7.11 7.32 -4.65
C HIS A 146 6.62 8.05 -5.92
N GLY A 147 5.86 9.13 -5.76
CA GLY A 147 5.38 9.92 -6.90
C GLY A 147 6.52 10.48 -7.75
N TRP A 148 7.57 11.00 -7.10
CA TRP A 148 8.74 11.52 -7.80
C TRP A 148 9.42 10.46 -8.66
N VAL A 149 9.71 9.27 -8.09
CA VAL A 149 10.31 8.16 -8.83
C VAL A 149 9.39 7.71 -9.97
N THR A 150 8.09 7.54 -9.71
CA THR A 150 7.14 7.06 -10.73
C THR A 150 7.06 7.98 -11.94
N PHE A 151 7.08 9.30 -11.73
CA PHE A 151 6.90 10.26 -12.83
C PHE A 151 8.20 10.80 -13.44
N HIS A 152 9.33 10.79 -12.72
CA HIS A 152 10.58 11.40 -13.18
C HIS A 152 11.67 10.40 -13.58
N LEU A 153 11.55 9.12 -13.19
CA LEU A 153 12.54 8.12 -13.59
C LEU A 153 12.49 7.89 -15.10
N GLN A 154 13.57 8.25 -15.79
CA GLN A 154 13.72 8.01 -17.22
C GLN A 154 14.13 6.56 -17.47
N MET A 155 13.32 5.83 -18.22
CA MET A 155 13.65 4.49 -18.69
C MET A 155 14.10 4.52 -20.15
N PRO A 156 15.00 3.61 -20.57
CA PRO A 156 15.38 3.49 -21.97
C PRO A 156 14.18 3.12 -22.86
N GLY A 157 13.90 3.91 -23.89
CA GLY A 157 12.85 3.60 -24.88
C GLY A 157 11.41 3.89 -24.44
N CYS A 158 11.18 4.48 -23.25
CA CYS A 158 9.84 4.81 -22.75
C CYS A 158 9.70 6.32 -22.49
N PRO A 159 8.50 6.90 -22.63
CA PRO A 159 8.26 8.29 -22.29
C PRO A 159 8.36 8.49 -20.77
N ARG A 160 8.70 9.70 -20.33
CA ARG A 160 8.76 10.04 -18.90
C ARG A 160 7.38 9.91 -18.28
N GLY A 161 7.32 9.30 -17.10
CA GLY A 161 6.08 9.09 -16.36
C GLY A 161 5.10 8.12 -17.03
N TYR A 162 5.59 7.22 -17.89
CA TYR A 162 4.76 6.17 -18.46
C TYR A 162 4.20 5.25 -17.36
N THR A 163 2.88 5.04 -17.37
CA THR A 163 2.15 4.20 -16.41
C THR A 163 1.20 3.21 -17.10
N GLY A 164 1.37 2.97 -18.40
CA GLY A 164 0.49 2.09 -19.18
C GLY A 164 0.84 0.60 -19.07
N PRO A 165 -0.07 -0.30 -19.53
CA PRO A 165 0.20 -1.73 -19.64
C PRO A 165 1.30 -2.07 -20.65
N GLY A 166 1.67 -1.15 -21.56
CA GLY A 166 2.57 -1.51 -22.66
C GLY A 166 1.89 -2.51 -23.59
N GLY A 167 2.65 -3.48 -24.10
CA GLY A 167 2.11 -4.47 -25.02
C GLY A 167 1.51 -3.83 -26.28
N TYR A 168 0.32 -4.27 -26.71
CA TYR A 168 -0.39 -3.73 -27.89
C TYR A 168 -1.14 -2.42 -27.66
N GLN A 169 -1.02 -1.83 -26.47
CA GLN A 169 -1.56 -0.48 -26.27
C GLN A 169 -0.81 0.54 -27.15
N ASP A 170 -1.52 1.57 -27.61
CA ASP A 170 -0.99 2.64 -28.46
C ASP A 170 -0.25 2.11 -29.70
N ASP A 171 -0.86 1.15 -30.40
CA ASP A 171 -0.32 0.46 -31.58
C ASP A 171 1.08 -0.15 -31.34
N ALA A 172 1.29 -0.69 -30.14
CA ALA A 172 2.55 -1.30 -29.70
C ALA A 172 3.76 -0.35 -29.65
N ARG A 173 3.55 0.97 -29.66
CA ARG A 173 4.64 1.97 -29.61
C ARG A 173 5.53 1.83 -28.37
N TYR A 174 4.95 1.40 -27.25
CA TYR A 174 5.63 1.26 -25.96
C TYR A 174 5.55 -0.16 -25.41
N TYR A 175 5.74 -1.16 -26.29
CA TYR A 175 5.54 -2.58 -25.98
C TYR A 175 6.27 -3.05 -24.70
N ASN A 176 7.55 -2.67 -24.55
CA ASN A 176 8.40 -3.09 -23.43
C ASN A 176 8.31 -2.19 -22.18
N CYS A 177 7.36 -1.26 -22.13
CA CYS A 177 7.25 -0.27 -21.07
C CYS A 177 6.20 -0.61 -20.00
N THR A 178 5.67 -1.83 -19.98
CA THR A 178 4.64 -2.29 -19.02
C THR A 178 4.97 -1.88 -17.59
N GLY A 179 4.05 -1.18 -16.91
CA GLY A 179 4.22 -0.80 -15.49
C GLY A 179 5.22 0.34 -15.25
N GLY A 180 5.86 0.85 -16.30
CA GLY A 180 6.79 1.97 -16.24
C GLY A 180 7.89 1.79 -15.19
N ALA A 181 8.10 2.84 -14.40
CA ALA A 181 9.18 2.90 -13.42
C ALA A 181 9.14 1.75 -12.40
N ALA A 182 7.94 1.30 -12.02
CA ALA A 182 7.75 0.22 -11.05
C ALA A 182 8.32 -1.11 -11.58
N ASN A 183 7.93 -1.50 -12.80
CA ASN A 183 8.43 -2.73 -13.42
C ASN A 183 9.92 -2.64 -13.74
N TYR A 184 10.41 -1.47 -14.17
CA TYR A 184 11.83 -1.27 -14.44
C TYR A 184 12.70 -1.50 -13.19
N ILE A 185 12.30 -0.93 -12.04
CA ILE A 185 13.01 -1.14 -10.77
C ILE A 185 12.97 -2.60 -10.34
N ASP A 186 11.81 -3.24 -10.46
CA ASP A 186 11.64 -4.65 -10.11
C ASP A 186 12.54 -5.53 -10.98
N LEU A 187 12.60 -5.29 -12.30
CA LEU A 187 13.46 -6.04 -13.23
C LEU A 187 14.95 -5.90 -12.88
N LEU A 188 15.37 -4.72 -12.41
CA LEU A 188 16.75 -4.49 -11.97
C LEU A 188 17.09 -5.19 -10.65
N LEU A 189 16.17 -5.19 -9.68
CA LEU A 189 16.44 -5.69 -8.33
C LEU A 189 16.14 -7.18 -8.15
N VAL A 190 15.04 -7.66 -8.73
CA VAL A 190 14.52 -9.03 -8.54
C VAL A 190 14.88 -9.91 -9.74
N GLY A 191 14.91 -9.33 -10.94
CA GLY A 191 15.24 -10.03 -12.18
C GLY A 191 14.02 -10.67 -12.87
N PRO A 192 14.08 -10.88 -14.20
CA PRO A 192 12.92 -11.24 -15.02
C PRO A 192 12.35 -12.63 -14.73
N LYS A 193 13.18 -13.58 -14.26
CA LYS A 193 12.77 -14.98 -14.00
C LYS A 193 11.86 -15.15 -12.79
N ARG A 194 11.78 -14.13 -11.93
CA ARG A 194 11.02 -14.14 -10.68
C ARG A 194 9.79 -13.23 -10.73
N MET A 195 9.49 -12.71 -11.91
CA MET A 195 8.33 -11.86 -12.15
C MET A 195 7.06 -12.68 -12.27
N TRP A 196 5.94 -12.03 -11.95
CA TRP A 196 4.63 -12.57 -12.24
C TRP A 196 4.37 -12.57 -13.76
N ASP A 197 3.85 -13.70 -14.25
CA ASP A 197 3.71 -13.97 -15.68
C ASP A 197 2.24 -14.22 -16.11
N ARG A 198 1.27 -13.94 -15.24
CA ARG A 198 -0.17 -14.20 -15.46
C ARG A 198 -1.01 -12.95 -15.21
N GLY A 199 -2.28 -13.00 -15.60
CA GLY A 199 -3.26 -11.97 -15.23
C GLY A 199 -3.73 -11.11 -16.41
N PRO A 200 -4.71 -10.24 -16.15
CA PRO A 200 -5.55 -9.67 -17.19
C PRO A 200 -4.79 -8.70 -18.10
N ALA A 201 -3.73 -8.05 -17.60
CA ALA A 201 -2.90 -7.17 -18.44
C ALA A 201 -2.16 -7.95 -19.54
N ARG A 202 -1.72 -9.18 -19.24
CA ARG A 202 -1.04 -10.05 -20.21
C ARG A 202 -2.03 -10.66 -21.20
N GLU A 203 -3.22 -11.02 -20.73
CA GLU A 203 -4.28 -11.60 -21.58
C GLU A 203 -4.87 -10.58 -22.55
N VAL A 204 -5.07 -9.33 -22.10
CA VAL A 204 -5.71 -8.28 -22.90
C VAL A 204 -4.69 -7.50 -23.73
N TYR A 205 -3.57 -7.09 -23.15
CA TYR A 205 -2.60 -6.21 -23.81
C TYR A 205 -1.36 -6.94 -24.31
N HIS A 206 -1.18 -8.23 -24.03
CA HIS A 206 0.08 -8.94 -24.29
C HIS A 206 1.28 -8.25 -23.63
N ALA A 207 1.05 -7.67 -22.46
CA ALA A 207 2.06 -6.99 -21.66
C ALA A 207 3.25 -7.91 -21.33
N VAL A 208 4.45 -7.33 -21.23
CA VAL A 208 5.62 -8.06 -20.75
C VAL A 208 5.44 -8.45 -19.28
N SER A 209 6.25 -9.41 -18.79
CA SER A 209 6.18 -9.82 -17.39
C SER A 209 6.37 -8.62 -16.47
N TYR A 210 5.47 -8.50 -15.49
CA TYR A 210 5.43 -7.41 -14.51
C TYR A 210 4.85 -7.96 -13.21
N ASP A 211 5.23 -7.40 -12.08
CA ASP A 211 4.66 -7.78 -10.80
C ASP A 211 3.49 -6.86 -10.43
N PRO A 212 2.29 -7.38 -10.10
CA PRO A 212 1.15 -6.58 -9.63
C PRO A 212 1.34 -6.04 -8.20
N GLU A 213 2.32 -6.54 -7.46
CA GLU A 213 2.73 -6.01 -6.15
C GLU A 213 4.16 -5.46 -6.20
N PRO A 214 4.46 -4.45 -7.04
CA PRO A 214 5.83 -4.01 -7.27
C PRO A 214 6.49 -3.41 -6.03
N LEU A 215 7.83 -3.38 -5.98
CA LEU A 215 8.55 -2.79 -4.85
C LEU A 215 8.21 -1.32 -4.69
N LEU A 216 8.12 -0.58 -5.80
CA LEU A 216 7.77 0.84 -5.80
C LEU A 216 6.38 1.10 -5.20
N GLY A 217 5.38 0.30 -5.58
CA GLY A 217 4.01 0.40 -5.02
C GLY A 217 3.92 0.03 -3.53
N THR A 218 4.96 -0.57 -2.94
CA THR A 218 5.00 -0.77 -1.49
C THR A 218 5.06 0.58 -0.75
N LEU A 219 5.62 1.62 -1.37
CA LEU A 219 5.73 2.97 -0.79
C LEU A 219 4.37 3.66 -0.68
N SER A 220 3.49 3.55 -1.67
CA SER A 220 2.10 4.02 -1.58
C SER A 220 1.30 3.20 -0.57
N SER A 221 1.53 1.88 -0.52
CA SER A 221 0.90 0.99 0.46
C SER A 221 1.28 1.34 1.91
N ILE A 222 2.52 1.79 2.17
CA ILE A 222 2.94 2.32 3.48
C ILE A 222 2.04 3.48 3.90
N TYR A 223 1.76 4.42 3.00
CA TYR A 223 0.90 5.56 3.28
C TYR A 223 -0.54 5.14 3.57
N GLN A 224 -1.06 4.14 2.85
CA GLN A 224 -2.39 3.60 3.09
C GLN A 224 -2.54 2.96 4.48
N VAL A 225 -1.54 2.20 4.93
CA VAL A 225 -1.51 1.64 6.29
C VAL A 225 -1.44 2.78 7.32
N PHE A 226 -0.65 3.83 7.06
CA PHE A 226 -0.59 5.01 7.92
C PHE A 226 -1.95 5.75 8.04
N LEU A 227 -2.70 5.93 6.94
CA LEU A 227 -4.06 6.48 7.00
C LEU A 227 -4.98 5.62 7.88
N GLY A 228 -4.81 4.29 7.86
CA GLY A 228 -5.46 3.39 8.81
C GLY A 228 -5.08 3.68 10.26
N THR A 229 -3.80 3.93 10.54
CA THR A 229 -3.32 4.31 11.87
C THR A 229 -3.91 5.63 12.36
N VAL A 230 -4.10 6.62 11.48
CA VAL A 230 -4.82 7.86 11.81
C VAL A 230 -6.26 7.53 12.23
N ALA A 231 -6.97 6.71 11.46
CA ALA A 231 -8.35 6.31 11.80
C ALA A 231 -8.43 5.51 13.12
N GLY A 232 -7.48 4.61 13.38
CA GLY A 232 -7.38 3.86 14.63
C GLY A 232 -7.07 4.74 15.84
N ASN A 233 -6.27 5.80 15.66
CA ASN A 233 -6.03 6.78 16.72
C ASN A 233 -7.28 7.58 17.07
N VAL A 234 -8.08 7.97 16.06
CA VAL A 234 -9.39 8.61 16.29
C VAL A 234 -10.31 7.69 17.09
N LEU A 235 -10.32 6.39 16.79
CA LEU A 235 -11.13 5.41 17.50
C LEU A 235 -10.76 5.30 18.99
N LEU A 236 -9.46 5.40 19.33
CA LEU A 236 -8.97 5.26 20.70
C LEU A 236 -9.14 6.52 21.56
N HIS A 237 -8.89 7.70 21.00
CA HIS A 237 -8.84 8.94 21.78
C HIS A 237 -10.20 9.61 21.94
N HIS A 238 -11.11 9.43 20.96
CA HIS A 238 -12.45 10.01 21.03
C HIS A 238 -13.42 8.94 21.48
N LYS A 239 -14.16 9.17 22.59
CA LYS A 239 -15.21 8.24 23.06
C LYS A 239 -16.54 8.46 22.35
N ASP A 240 -16.81 9.70 21.99
CA ASP A 240 -18.06 10.14 21.38
C ASP A 240 -18.16 9.73 19.90
N THR A 241 -19.31 9.14 19.53
CA THR A 241 -19.55 8.61 18.17
C THR A 241 -19.64 9.73 17.13
N GLU A 242 -20.28 10.84 17.47
CA GLU A 242 -20.43 11.98 16.55
C GLU A 242 -19.05 12.60 16.23
N SER A 243 -18.21 12.73 17.25
CA SER A 243 -16.83 13.24 17.13
C SER A 243 -15.95 12.35 16.25
N ARG A 244 -16.11 11.02 16.31
CA ARG A 244 -15.42 10.06 15.44
C ARG A 244 -15.89 10.20 13.99
N ILE A 245 -17.21 10.19 13.77
CA ILE A 245 -17.81 10.26 12.43
C ILE A 245 -17.40 11.56 11.73
N LYS A 246 -17.50 12.72 12.41
CA LYS A 246 -17.09 14.02 11.84
C LYS A 246 -15.64 14.01 11.34
N ARG A 247 -14.73 13.39 12.09
CA ARG A 247 -13.30 13.30 11.71
C ARG A 247 -13.09 12.35 10.54
N TRP A 248 -13.68 11.17 10.56
CA TRP A 248 -13.57 10.23 9.45
C TRP A 248 -14.17 10.79 8.17
N LEU A 249 -15.33 11.47 8.24
CA LEU A 249 -15.92 12.17 7.11
C LEU A 249 -15.02 13.30 6.59
N LEU A 250 -14.38 14.06 7.48
CA LEU A 250 -13.43 15.10 7.07
C LEU A 250 -12.23 14.50 6.32
N TYR A 251 -11.57 13.48 6.87
CA TYR A 251 -10.45 12.81 6.19
C TYR A 251 -10.87 12.16 4.88
N ALA A 252 -12.04 11.51 4.83
CA ALA A 252 -12.58 10.93 3.60
C ALA A 252 -12.85 12.00 2.54
N SER A 253 -13.40 13.15 2.94
CA SER A 253 -13.67 14.28 2.03
C SER A 253 -12.37 14.87 1.48
N LEU A 254 -11.35 15.04 2.31
CA LEU A 254 -10.03 15.51 1.88
C LEU A 254 -9.37 14.54 0.88
N CYS A 255 -9.39 13.24 1.17
CA CYS A 255 -8.88 12.21 0.25
C CYS A 255 -9.67 12.15 -1.06
N PHE A 256 -10.99 12.37 -1.00
CA PHE A 256 -11.85 12.40 -2.19
C PHE A 256 -11.53 13.60 -3.08
N LEU A 257 -11.40 14.81 -2.49
CA LEU A 257 -11.02 16.02 -3.22
C LEU A 257 -9.62 15.89 -3.84
N LEU A 258 -8.67 15.31 -3.11
CA LEU A 258 -7.34 15.03 -3.64
C LEU A 258 -7.40 14.04 -4.81
N THR A 259 -8.16 12.95 -4.67
CA THR A 259 -8.35 11.98 -5.76
C THR A 259 -8.98 12.63 -6.99
N PHE A 260 -10.01 13.46 -6.79
CA PHE A 260 -10.66 14.20 -7.88
C PHE A 260 -9.66 15.11 -8.61
N TYR A 261 -8.79 15.82 -7.88
CA TYR A 261 -7.73 16.62 -8.48
C TYR A 261 -6.70 15.77 -9.25
N LEU A 262 -6.22 14.69 -8.65
CA LEU A 262 -5.19 13.83 -9.27
C LEU A 262 -5.70 13.15 -10.55
N VAL A 263 -6.93 12.65 -10.54
CA VAL A 263 -7.52 11.97 -11.70
C VAL A 263 -8.01 12.98 -12.74
N GLY A 264 -8.73 14.02 -12.31
CA GLY A 264 -9.41 14.95 -13.23
C GLY A 264 -8.53 16.07 -13.77
N VAL A 265 -7.54 16.53 -13.00
CA VAL A 265 -6.66 17.65 -13.39
C VAL A 265 -5.25 17.16 -13.74
N ALA A 266 -4.67 16.29 -12.90
CA ALA A 266 -3.32 15.79 -13.13
C ALA A 266 -3.26 14.56 -14.06
N ASN A 267 -4.39 14.05 -14.54
CA ASN A 267 -4.51 12.88 -15.43
C ASN A 267 -3.79 11.62 -14.93
N ILE A 268 -3.73 11.43 -13.61
CA ILE A 268 -3.17 10.22 -13.01
C ILE A 268 -4.26 9.14 -12.99
N PRO A 269 -4.07 7.99 -13.67
CA PRO A 269 -5.12 6.99 -13.77
C PRO A 269 -5.32 6.23 -12.46
N VAL A 270 -6.56 5.82 -12.18
CA VAL A 270 -6.84 4.86 -11.09
C VAL A 270 -6.39 3.48 -11.54
N ASN A 271 -5.40 2.90 -10.84
CA ASN A 271 -4.76 1.66 -11.24
C ASN A 271 -4.15 0.92 -10.05
N LYS A 272 -4.79 -0.16 -9.61
CA LYS A 272 -4.33 -0.97 -8.47
C LYS A 272 -2.95 -1.60 -8.66
N GLN A 273 -2.55 -1.88 -9.90
CA GLN A 273 -1.29 -2.58 -10.17
C GLN A 273 -0.07 -1.66 -10.00
N LEU A 274 -0.30 -0.34 -10.01
CA LEU A 274 0.74 0.68 -9.85
C LEU A 274 0.83 1.25 -8.43
N TRP A 275 -0.32 1.51 -7.79
CA TRP A 275 -0.41 2.20 -6.50
C TRP A 275 -0.96 1.31 -5.37
#